data_AF-A0A1V9EXD9-F1
#
_entry.id   AF-A0A1V9EXD9-F1
#
_cell.length_a   1.000
_cell.length_b   1.000
_cell.length_c   1.000
_cell.angle_alpha   90.00
_cell.angle_beta   90.00
_cell.angle_gamma   90.00
#
_symmetry.space_group_name_H-M   'P 1'
#
loop_
_entity.id
_entity.type
_entity.pdbx_description
1 polymer ?
#
loop_
_entity_poly.entity_id
_entity_poly.type
_entity_poly.pdbx_seq_one_letter_code
_entity_poly.pdbx_strand_id
1 'polypeptide(L)'
;MRQQHSSISKSDNVSSNETTRISFQPIMADSLEVMEYYYRGKIWEVELSLAQLNILDNAREIAGLCKEIVRIKEVLQMILTKKEGGSSINFSIK
;
A
#
# COMPACT_ATOMS: atom_id res chain seq x y z
N MET A 1 43.03 -20.04 -34.64
CA MET A 1 42.74 -19.23 -33.44
C MET A 1 41.33 -18.67 -33.55
N ARG A 2 40.40 -19.09 -32.70
CA ARG A 2 39.05 -18.51 -32.59
C ARG A 2 38.64 -18.58 -31.13
N GLN A 3 38.61 -17.42 -30.48
CA GLN A 3 38.19 -17.25 -29.08
C GLN A 3 36.67 -17.41 -28.99
N GLN A 4 36.18 -18.18 -28.01
CA GLN A 4 34.77 -18.21 -27.64
C GLN A 4 34.56 -17.29 -26.44
N HIS A 5 33.50 -16.48 -26.51
CA HIS A 5 33.16 -15.46 -25.53
C HIS A 5 32.55 -16.09 -24.26
N SER A 6 33.03 -15.60 -23.13
CA SER A 6 32.57 -15.90 -21.77
C SER A 6 31.10 -15.54 -21.56
N SER A 7 30.32 -16.46 -21.01
CA SER A 7 28.96 -16.25 -20.53
C SER A 7 28.98 -15.47 -19.21
N ILE A 8 28.47 -14.25 -19.27
CA ILE A 8 28.24 -13.36 -18.12
C ILE A 8 27.17 -14.00 -17.22
N SER A 9 27.55 -14.36 -15.99
CA SER A 9 26.62 -14.72 -14.93
C SER A 9 26.05 -13.43 -14.35
N LYS A 10 24.86 -13.01 -14.78
CA LYS A 10 24.07 -12.01 -14.04
C LYS A 10 23.45 -12.70 -12.83
N SER A 11 24.06 -12.53 -11.67
CA SER A 11 23.38 -12.77 -10.40
C SER A 11 22.41 -11.61 -10.18
N ASP A 12 21.15 -11.82 -10.50
CA ASP A 12 20.08 -10.93 -10.08
C ASP A 12 19.95 -11.06 -8.55
N ASN A 13 20.59 -10.12 -7.85
CA ASN A 13 20.43 -9.96 -6.42
C ASN A 13 19.04 -9.35 -6.21
N VAL A 14 18.02 -10.21 -6.12
CA VAL A 14 16.68 -9.82 -5.66
C VAL A 14 16.81 -9.43 -4.20
N SER A 15 16.99 -8.12 -3.97
CA SER A 15 16.89 -7.51 -2.66
C SER A 15 15.52 -7.85 -2.10
N SER A 16 15.49 -8.75 -1.12
CA SER A 16 14.30 -9.01 -0.32
C SER A 16 13.96 -7.72 0.40
N ASN A 17 12.97 -7.02 -0.15
CA ASN A 17 12.24 -5.93 0.45
C ASN A 17 11.68 -6.40 1.80
N GLU A 18 12.50 -6.23 2.82
CA GLU A 18 12.20 -6.45 4.22
C GLU A 18 10.99 -5.59 4.57
N THR A 19 9.81 -6.20 4.50
CA THR A 19 8.55 -5.59 4.91
C THR A 19 8.62 -5.47 6.42
N THR A 20 9.16 -4.35 6.89
CA THR A 20 9.23 -4.03 8.31
C THR A 20 7.82 -4.14 8.86
N ARG A 21 7.60 -5.10 9.79
CA ARG A 21 6.32 -5.26 10.48
C ARG A 21 6.13 -4.07 11.41
N ILE A 22 5.60 -2.96 10.90
CA ILE A 22 5.25 -1.80 11.71
C ILE A 22 3.97 -2.18 12.47
N SER A 23 4.13 -2.49 13.76
CA SER A 23 3.00 -2.70 14.66
C SER A 23 2.37 -1.36 15.00
N PHE A 24 1.07 -1.22 14.77
CA PHE A 24 0.32 -0.02 15.14
C PHE A 24 0.18 0.02 16.66
N GLN A 25 0.81 1.02 17.30
CA GLN A 25 0.76 1.24 18.73
C GLN A 25 -0.48 2.05 19.13
N PRO A 26 -1.00 1.86 20.36
CA PRO A 26 -2.04 2.74 20.88
C PRO A 26 -1.58 4.20 20.87
N ILE A 27 -2.45 5.10 20.43
CA ILE A 27 -2.22 6.55 20.44
C ILE A 27 -3.29 7.26 21.29
N MET A 28 -2.91 8.34 21.97
CA MET A 28 -3.86 9.34 22.49
C MET A 28 -3.79 10.56 21.56
N ALA A 29 -4.87 10.81 20.84
CA ALA A 29 -4.93 11.87 19.83
C ALA A 29 -6.38 12.34 19.64
N ASP A 30 -6.57 13.40 18.85
CA ASP A 30 -7.91 13.87 18.49
C ASP A 30 -8.64 12.88 17.55
N SER A 31 -9.94 13.09 17.34
CA SER A 31 -10.75 12.17 16.52
C SER A 31 -10.30 12.07 15.05
N LEU A 32 -9.72 13.14 14.48
CA LEU A 32 -9.24 13.10 13.09
C LEU A 32 -7.90 12.36 12.99
N GLU A 33 -7.02 12.55 13.96
CA GLU A 33 -5.75 11.86 14.07
C GLU A 33 -5.93 10.37 14.33
N VAL A 34 -6.88 9.99 15.18
CA VAL A 34 -7.25 8.58 15.39
C VAL A 34 -7.76 7.96 14.09
N MET A 35 -8.60 8.67 13.33
CA MET A 35 -9.11 8.19 12.05
C MET A 35 -8.01 8.07 10.99
N GLU A 36 -7.11 9.06 10.90
CA GLU A 36 -5.95 9.00 10.01
C GLU A 36 -5.08 7.77 10.34
N TYR A 37 -4.76 7.59 11.63
CA TYR A 37 -3.96 6.47 12.11
C TYR A 37 -4.60 5.12 11.78
N TYR A 38 -5.90 4.98 12.01
CA TYR A 38 -6.67 3.78 11.69
C TYR A 38 -6.60 3.43 10.21
N TYR A 39 -6.86 4.38 9.31
CA TYR A 39 -6.87 4.08 7.88
C TYR A 39 -5.48 3.83 7.30
N ARG A 40 -4.44 4.47 7.85
CA ARG A 40 -3.05 4.09 7.55
C ARG A 40 -2.76 2.64 7.96
N GLY A 41 -3.25 2.23 9.13
CA GLY A 41 -3.24 0.84 9.59
C GLY A 41 -3.93 -0.10 8.63
N LYS A 42 -5.14 0.27 8.20
CA LYS A 42 -5.92 -0.54 7.28
C LYS A 42 -5.24 -0.74 5.94
N ILE A 43 -4.61 0.30 5.37
CA ILE A 43 -3.82 0.15 4.13
C ILE A 43 -2.70 -0.85 4.33
N TRP A 44 -1.94 -0.73 5.42
CA TRP A 44 -0.82 -1.63 5.69
C TRP A 44 -1.28 -3.09 5.83
N GLU A 45 -2.38 -3.35 6.54
CA GLU A 45 -2.97 -4.70 6.65
C GLU A 45 -3.32 -5.27 5.26
N VAL A 46 -3.96 -4.46 4.41
CA VAL A 46 -4.38 -4.89 3.07
C VAL A 46 -3.17 -5.11 2.15
N GLU A 47 -2.15 -4.25 2.24
CA GLU A 47 -0.88 -4.42 1.51
C GLU A 47 -0.13 -5.68 1.95
N LEU A 48 -0.15 -6.00 3.26
CA LEU A 48 0.43 -7.23 3.78
C LEU A 48 -0.33 -8.47 3.29
N SER A 49 -1.66 -8.41 3.20
CA SER A 49 -2.47 -9.47 2.60
C SER A 49 -2.15 -9.66 1.12
N LEU A 50 -2.07 -8.56 0.36
CA LEU A 50 -1.70 -8.60 -1.07
C LEU A 50 -0.33 -9.24 -1.29
N ALA A 51 0.65 -8.95 -0.44
CA ALA A 51 1.99 -9.51 -0.53
C ALA A 51 2.04 -11.05 -0.36
N GLN A 52 1.00 -11.65 0.24
CA GLN A 52 0.90 -13.09 0.46
C GLN A 52 0.13 -13.82 -0.64
N LEU A 53 -0.52 -13.09 -1.56
CA LEU A 53 -1.37 -13.68 -2.60
C LEU A 53 -0.59 -13.94 -3.89
N ASN A 54 -0.83 -15.11 -4.48
CA ASN A 54 -0.34 -15.43 -5.82
C ASN A 54 -1.25 -14.81 -6.89
N ILE A 55 -0.66 -14.15 -7.89
CA ILE A 55 -1.41 -13.45 -8.95
C ILE A 55 -2.20 -14.37 -9.88
N LEU A 56 -1.70 -15.58 -10.16
CA LEU A 56 -2.36 -16.53 -11.07
C LEU A 56 -3.57 -17.17 -10.40
N ASP A 57 -3.47 -17.44 -9.10
CA ASP A 57 -4.51 -18.15 -8.35
C ASP A 57 -5.56 -17.21 -7.74
N ASN A 58 -5.17 -15.98 -7.38
CA ASN A 58 -5.99 -15.07 -6.56
C ASN A 58 -6.34 -13.77 -7.28
N ALA A 59 -6.32 -13.73 -8.61
CA ALA A 59 -6.51 -12.51 -9.40
C ALA A 59 -7.76 -11.69 -9.02
N ARG A 60 -8.89 -12.36 -8.72
CA ARG A 60 -10.14 -11.69 -8.32
C ARG A 60 -10.03 -11.05 -6.94
N GLU A 61 -9.43 -11.75 -5.99
CA GLU A 61 -9.22 -11.24 -4.63
C GLU A 61 -8.26 -10.06 -4.64
N ILE A 62 -7.15 -10.17 -5.36
CA ILE A 62 -6.18 -9.09 -5.57
C ILE A 62 -6.88 -7.85 -6.15
N ALA A 63 -7.73 -8.01 -7.16
CA ALA A 63 -8.50 -6.90 -7.72
C ALA A 63 -9.47 -6.27 -6.69
N GLY A 64 -10.04 -7.08 -5.79
CA GLY A 64 -10.87 -6.61 -4.69
C GLY A 64 -10.09 -5.78 -3.68
N LEU A 65 -8.95 -6.30 -3.21
CA LEU A 65 -8.08 -5.63 -2.25
C LEU A 65 -7.49 -4.33 -2.83
N CYS A 66 -7.09 -4.32 -4.11
CA CYS A 66 -6.65 -3.10 -4.78
C CYS A 66 -7.74 -2.02 -4.81
N LYS A 67 -8.99 -2.39 -5.08
CA LYS A 67 -10.12 -1.44 -5.02
C LYS A 67 -10.36 -0.95 -3.59
N GLU A 68 -10.17 -1.80 -2.60
CA GLU A 68 -10.27 -1.40 -1.19
C GLU A 68 -9.20 -0.38 -0.81
N ILE A 69 -7.93 -0.59 -1.19
CA ILE A 69 -6.84 0.38 -0.99
C ILE A 69 -7.21 1.74 -1.60
N VAL A 70 -7.76 1.76 -2.82
CA VAL A 70 -8.17 3.02 -3.47
C VAL A 70 -9.23 3.74 -2.62
N ARG A 71 -10.29 3.05 -2.19
CA ARG A 71 -11.34 3.65 -1.33
C ARG A 71 -10.78 4.16 0.00
N ILE A 72 -9.87 3.41 0.63
CA ILE A 72 -9.26 3.83 1.89
C ILE A 72 -8.42 5.11 1.67
N LYS A 73 -7.67 5.19 0.57
CA LYS A 73 -6.88 6.38 0.21
C LYS A 73 -7.77 7.61 -0.03
N GLU A 74 -8.93 7.44 -0.65
CA GLU A 74 -9.91 8.53 -0.82
C GLU A 74 -10.42 9.05 0.54
N VAL A 75 -10.74 8.15 1.47
CA VAL A 75 -11.17 8.53 2.82
C VAL A 75 -10.04 9.22 3.59
N LEU A 76 -8.81 8.73 3.49
CA LEU A 76 -7.63 9.39 4.09
C LEU A 76 -7.43 10.79 3.55
N GLN A 77 -7.56 10.98 2.24
CA GLN A 77 -7.46 12.30 1.63
C GLN A 77 -8.52 13.24 2.20
N MET A 78 -9.77 12.80 2.35
CA MET A 78 -10.82 13.59 2.98
C MET A 78 -10.46 13.98 4.43
N ILE A 79 -9.90 13.06 5.22
CA ILE A 79 -9.48 13.33 6.60
C ILE A 79 -8.36 14.37 6.63
N LEU A 80 -7.35 14.23 5.78
CA LEU A 80 -6.23 15.16 5.68
C LEU A 80 -6.71 16.55 5.26
N THR A 81 -7.59 16.66 4.26
CA THR A 81 -8.18 17.95 3.87
C THR A 81 -8.95 18.60 5.02
N LYS A 82 -9.72 17.82 5.80
CA LYS A 82 -10.42 18.34 6.99
C LYS A 82 -9.46 18.80 8.08
N LYS A 83 -8.36 18.08 8.30
CA LYS A 83 -7.32 18.41 9.29
C LYS A 83 -6.58 19.71 8.93
N GLU A 84 -6.34 19.94 7.64
CA GLU A 84 -5.68 21.15 7.13
C GLU A 84 -6.60 22.39 7.05
N GLY A 85 -7.85 22.29 7.52
CA GLY A 85 -8.84 23.38 7.44
C GLY A 85 -9.40 23.61 6.04
N GLY A 86 -9.22 22.65 5.12
CA GLY A 86 -9.57 22.74 3.71
C GLY A 86 -11.07 22.61 3.44
N SER A 87 -11.60 23.65 2.80
CA SER A 87 -12.94 23.69 2.21
C SER A 87 -13.22 22.48 1.32
N SER A 88 -14.43 21.90 1.47
CA SER A 88 -14.91 20.67 0.84
C SER A 88 -14.59 20.55 -0.66
N ILE A 89 -13.70 19.62 -1.02
CA ILE A 89 -13.50 19.24 -2.43
C ILE A 89 -14.53 18.16 -2.76
N ASN A 90 -15.61 18.55 -3.44
CA ASN A 90 -16.59 17.61 -3.99
C ASN A 90 -15.96 16.88 -5.20
N PHE A 91 -15.68 15.59 -5.05
CA PHE A 91 -15.36 14.73 -6.19
C PHE A 91 -16.66 14.22 -6.82
N SER A 92 -16.99 14.74 -7.99
CA SER A 92 -18.03 14.18 -8.87
C SER A 92 -17.47 12.94 -9.56
N ILE A 93 -17.95 11.76 -9.18
CA ILE A 93 -17.69 10.51 -9.90
C ILE A 93 -18.65 10.47 -11.09
N LYS A 94 -18.09 10.33 -12.30
CA LYS A 94 -18.84 10.09 -13.55
C LYS A 94 -18.60 8.67 -14.01
#